data_AF-A0A2S1T231-F1
#
_entry.id   AF-A0A2S1T231-F1
#
_cell.length_a   1.000
_cell.length_b   1.000
_cell.length_c   1.000
_cell.angle_alpha   90.00
_cell.angle_beta   90.00
_cell.angle_gamma   90.00
#
_symmetry.space_group_name_H-M   'P 1'
#
loop_
_entity.id
_entity.type
_entity.pdbx_description
1 polymer ?
#
loop_
_entity_poly.entity_id
_entity_poly.type
_entity_poly.pdbx_seq_one_letter_code
_entity_poly.pdbx_strand_id
1 'polypeptide(L)'
;MTQIRLMDSDPGKAERTAAAVQRALEASPEVVVGNVAMVPNKRGPGARWYMEVLLLEARGSAARGEDQEVTVERDDARPRSSRRALPRGGRTLRS
;
A
#
# COMPACT_ATOMS: atom_id res chain seq x y z
N MET A 1 -12.98 -4.23 11.24
CA MET A 1 -12.77 -2.81 10.89
C MET A 1 -11.84 -2.79 9.70
N THR A 2 -12.25 -2.20 8.59
CA THR A 2 -11.45 -2.17 7.35
C THR A 2 -10.34 -1.14 7.52
N GLN A 3 -9.15 -1.43 7.01
CA GLN A 3 -8.00 -0.54 7.12
C GLN A 3 -7.40 -0.27 5.74
N ILE A 4 -7.25 1.00 5.40
CA ILE A 4 -6.50 1.45 4.22
C ILE A 4 -5.07 1.74 4.66
N ARG A 5 -4.10 1.16 3.94
CA ARG A 5 -2.68 1.42 4.15
C ARG A 5 -2.07 2.09 2.93
N LEU A 6 -1.60 3.32 3.10
CA LEU A 6 -0.91 4.08 2.06
C LEU A 6 0.58 4.09 2.37
N MET A 7 1.41 3.81 1.36
CA MET A 7 2.86 3.75 1.51
C MET A 7 3.52 4.46 0.34
N ASP A 8 4.49 5.32 0.63
CA ASP A 8 5.37 5.89 -0.39
C ASP A 8 6.79 6.03 0.18
N SER A 9 7.77 5.90 -0.71
CA SER A 9 9.20 6.15 -0.42
C SER A 9 9.49 7.63 -0.14
N ASP A 10 8.64 8.55 -0.63
CA ASP A 10 8.65 9.96 -0.28
C ASP A 10 7.59 10.24 0.81
N PRO A 11 7.99 10.64 2.03
CA PRO A 11 7.05 10.90 3.12
C PRO A 11 6.08 12.05 2.79
N GLY A 12 6.53 13.08 2.07
CA GLY A 12 5.67 14.21 1.70
C GLY A 12 4.63 13.82 0.65
N LYS A 13 4.98 12.91 -0.26
CA LYS A 13 4.02 12.33 -1.20
C LYS A 13 3.01 11.43 -0.48
N ALA A 14 3.48 10.59 0.45
CA ALA A 14 2.61 9.75 1.28
C ALA A 14 1.58 10.59 2.05
N GLU A 15 2.03 11.69 2.66
CA GLU A 15 1.17 12.63 3.40
C GLU A 15 0.12 13.30 2.50
N ARG A 16 0.52 13.87 1.35
CA ARG A 16 -0.43 14.51 0.43
C ARG A 16 -1.47 13.53 -0.11
N THR A 17 -1.05 12.31 -0.45
CA THR A 17 -1.96 11.25 -0.88
C THR A 17 -2.89 10.83 0.26
N ALA A 18 -2.38 10.69 1.48
CA ALA A 18 -3.20 10.38 2.64
C ALA A 18 -4.28 11.46 2.89
N ALA A 19 -3.89 12.73 2.89
CA ALA A 19 -4.84 13.83 3.03
C ALA A 19 -5.91 13.85 1.92
N ALA A 20 -5.53 13.53 0.67
CA ALA A 20 -6.47 13.46 -0.43
C ALA A 20 -7.47 12.30 -0.28
N VAL A 21 -6.99 11.12 0.11
CA VAL A 21 -7.83 9.94 0.34
C VAL A 21 -8.77 10.17 1.52
N GLN A 22 -8.28 10.72 2.64
CA GLN A 22 -9.10 11.05 3.79
C GLN A 22 -10.26 11.98 3.40
N ARG A 23 -9.98 13.09 2.70
CA ARG A 23 -11.03 14.01 2.23
C ARG A 23 -12.06 13.34 1.33
N ALA A 24 -11.63 12.44 0.45
CA ALA A 24 -12.55 11.71 -0.43
C ALA A 24 -13.45 10.75 0.36
N LEU A 25 -12.91 10.08 1.38
CA LEU A 25 -13.68 9.19 2.24
C LEU A 25 -14.66 9.96 3.13
N GLU A 26 -14.23 11.07 3.72
CA GLU A 26 -15.09 11.96 4.53
C GLU A 26 -16.21 12.61 3.72
N ALA A 27 -16.03 12.78 2.41
CA ALA A 27 -17.07 13.26 1.52
C ALA A 27 -18.14 12.20 1.21
N SER A 28 -17.89 10.92 1.49
CA SER A 28 -18.85 9.84 1.27
C SER A 28 -19.75 9.66 2.48
N PRO A 29 -21.09 9.78 2.34
CA PRO A 29 -22.02 9.67 3.47
C PRO A 29 -22.13 8.24 4.03
N GLU A 30 -21.68 7.24 3.27
CA GLU A 30 -21.70 5.82 3.65
C GLU A 30 -20.43 5.40 4.41
N VAL A 31 -19.49 6.32 4.59
CA VAL A 31 -18.15 6.01 5.10
C VAL A 31 -17.87 6.82 6.36
N VAL A 32 -17.42 6.14 7.41
CA VAL A 32 -16.86 6.78 8.60
C VAL A 32 -15.36 6.51 8.63
N VAL A 33 -14.57 7.58 8.64
CA VAL A 33 -13.13 7.51 8.86
C VAL A 33 -12.87 7.52 10.36
N GLY A 34 -12.19 6.47 10.83
CA GLY A 34 -11.76 6.30 12.21
C GLY A 34 -10.36 6.82 12.45
N ASN A 35 -9.54 6.05 13.18
CA ASN A 35 -8.18 6.45 13.50
C ASN A 35 -7.32 6.61 12.22
N VAL A 36 -6.58 7.72 12.16
CA VAL A 36 -5.60 8.01 11.11
C VAL A 36 -4.23 8.19 11.75
N ALA A 37 -3.27 7.34 11.37
CA ALA A 37 -1.94 7.34 11.97
C ALA A 37 -0.83 7.26 10.92
N MET A 38 0.21 8.06 11.12
CA MET A 38 1.44 7.99 10.33
C MET A 38 2.51 7.21 11.10
N VAL A 39 3.12 6.25 10.41
CA VAL A 39 4.25 5.45 10.91
C VAL A 39 5.44 5.65 9.97
N PRO A 40 6.53 6.28 10.43
CA PRO A 40 7.73 6.42 9.60
C PRO A 40 8.39 5.06 9.35
N ASN A 41 9.05 4.91 8.21
CA ASN A 41 9.81 3.69 7.93
C ASN A 41 11.01 3.57 8.89
N LYS A 42 11.22 2.37 9.44
CA LYS A 42 12.39 2.08 10.31
C LYS A 42 13.73 2.12 9.57
N ARG A 43 13.72 1.94 8.25
CA ARG A 43 14.91 1.91 7.38
C ARG A 43 14.58 2.59 6.06
N GLY A 44 15.41 3.57 5.67
CA GLY A 44 15.23 4.35 4.45
C GLY A 44 14.15 5.43 4.55
N PRO A 45 14.05 6.29 3.52
CA PRO A 45 13.03 7.32 3.47
C PRO A 45 11.62 6.72 3.27
N GLY A 46 10.60 7.48 3.62
CA GLY A 46 9.20 7.15 3.37
C GLY A 46 8.37 6.98 4.64
N ALA A 47 7.06 6.88 4.42
CA ALA A 47 6.07 6.81 5.50
C ALA A 47 4.94 5.85 5.14
N ARG A 48 4.28 5.34 6.17
CA ARG A 48 3.09 4.51 6.07
C ARG A 48 1.96 5.20 6.79
N TRP A 49 0.86 5.42 6.09
CA TRP A 49 -0.36 5.94 6.68
C TRP A 49 -1.38 4.83 6.81
N TYR A 50 -1.97 4.74 7.99
CA TYR A 50 -3.02 3.81 8.33
C TYR A 50 -4.29 4.61 8.56
N MET A 51 -5.38 4.21 7.89
CA MET A 51 -6.71 4.80 8.08
C MET A 51 -7.69 3.69 8.36
N GLU A 52 -8.34 3.76 9.50
CA GLU A 52 -9.47 2.89 9.79
C GLU A 52 -10.72 3.44 9.11
N VAL A 53 -11.48 2.54 8.50
CA VAL A 53 -12.68 2.89 7.74
C VAL A 53 -13.80 1.94 8.11
N LEU A 54 -14.98 2.50 8.35
CA LEU A 54 -16.21 1.77 8.57
C LEU A 54 -17.19 2.13 7.45
N LEU A 55 -17.73 1.12 6.79
CA LEU A 55 -18.85 1.29 5.88
C LEU A 55 -20.12 1.23 6.73
N LEU A 56 -20.90 2.31 6.72
CA LEU A 56 -22.25 2.28 7.22
C LEU A 56 -23.04 1.46 6.22
N GLU A 57 -23.66 0.35 6.65
CA GLU A 57 -24.46 -0.48 5.76
C GLU A 57 -25.43 0.42 4.98
N ALA A 58 -25.23 0.49 3.66
CA ALA A 58 -26.22 1.07 2.78
C ALA A 58 -27.51 0.32 3.06
N ARG A 59 -28.57 1.04 3.44
CA ARG A 59 -29.91 0.47 3.54
C ARG A 59 -30.24 -0.20 2.20
N GLY A 60 -30.02 -1.51 2.11
CA GLY A 60 -30.42 -2.36 1.01
C GLY A 60 -29.34 -2.73 -0.01
N SER A 61 -28.37 -3.57 0.38
CA SER A 61 -27.85 -4.61 -0.54
C SER A 61 -27.14 -5.74 0.21
N ALA A 62 -27.87 -6.41 1.09
CA ALA A 62 -27.53 -7.79 1.45
C ALA A 62 -27.73 -8.69 0.20
N ALA A 63 -26.76 -8.73 -0.73
CA ALA A 63 -26.57 -9.80 -1.73
C ALA A 63 -25.46 -9.47 -2.74
N ARG A 64 -24.20 -9.75 -2.39
CA ARG A 64 -23.27 -10.60 -3.16
C ARG A 64 -21.85 -10.41 -2.62
N GLY A 65 -21.29 -11.51 -2.13
CA GLY A 65 -19.91 -11.55 -1.70
C GLY A 65 -18.99 -11.20 -2.85
N GLU A 66 -18.07 -10.29 -2.59
CA GLU A 66 -16.85 -10.10 -3.35
C GLU A 66 -15.83 -9.52 -2.36
N ASP A 67 -15.01 -10.41 -1.79
CA ASP A 67 -13.65 -10.06 -1.43
C ASP A 67 -12.97 -9.57 -2.72
N GLN A 68 -13.12 -8.29 -3.02
CA GLN A 68 -12.61 -7.71 -4.25
C GLN A 68 -11.11 -7.44 -4.08
N GLU A 69 -10.32 -8.50 -4.25
CA GLU A 69 -8.85 -8.43 -4.31
C GLU A 69 -8.44 -7.76 -5.63
N VAL A 70 -8.31 -6.43 -5.61
CA VAL A 70 -7.85 -5.65 -6.76
C VAL A 70 -6.32 -5.68 -6.81
N THR A 71 -5.77 -6.55 -7.64
CA THR A 71 -4.33 -6.57 -7.97
C THR A 71 -4.12 -5.75 -9.24
N VAL A 72 -3.47 -4.59 -9.12
CA VAL A 72 -3.09 -3.77 -10.28
C VAL A 72 -1.72 -4.23 -10.76
N GLU A 73 -1.65 -4.96 -11.87
CA GLU A 73 -0.40 -5.20 -12.57
C GLU A 73 0.07 -3.91 -13.26
N ARG A 74 1.32 -3.51 -13.01
CA ARG A 74 1.96 -2.41 -13.73
C ARG A 74 2.45 -2.92 -15.08
N ASP A 75 1.92 -2.35 -16.15
CA ASP A 75 2.41 -2.56 -17.51
C ASP A 75 3.67 -1.71 -17.77
N ASP A 76 4.75 -1.99 -17.02
CA ASP A 76 6.07 -1.44 -17.31
C ASP A 76 6.77 -2.34 -18.34
N ALA A 77 6.26 -2.31 -19.57
CA ALA A 77 6.92 -2.89 -20.74
C ALA A 77 8.27 -2.20 -20.99
N ARG A 78 9.35 -2.73 -20.43
CA ARG A 78 10.73 -2.49 -20.90
C ARG A 78 11.51 -3.80 -20.96
N PRO A 79 11.96 -4.26 -22.14
CA PRO A 79 12.87 -5.38 -22.23
C PRO A 79 14.26 -4.91 -21.81
N ARG A 80 14.82 -5.45 -20.72
CA ARG A 80 16.23 -5.23 -20.37
C ARG A 80 16.95 -6.55 -20.17
N SER A 81 17.49 -7.03 -21.29
CA SER A 81 18.85 -7.55 -21.47
C SER A 81 19.42 -8.42 -20.34
N SER A 82 19.61 -9.69 -20.69
CA SER A 82 20.52 -10.66 -20.08
C SER A 82 21.74 -10.02 -19.39
N ARG A 83 21.87 -10.26 -18.08
CA ARG A 83 23.13 -10.06 -17.37
C ARG A 83 23.41 -11.20 -16.39
N ARG A 84 24.18 -12.15 -16.93
CA ARG A 84 25.33 -12.88 -16.35
C ARG A 84 25.24 -13.29 -14.87
N ALA A 85 25.24 -14.60 -14.64
CA ALA A 85 25.38 -15.24 -13.34
C ALA A 85 26.57 -14.72 -12.53
N LEU A 86 26.37 -14.58 -11.22
CA LEU A 86 27.41 -14.26 -10.25
C LEU A 86 28.39 -15.46 -10.10
N PRO A 87 29.71 -15.24 -10.11
CA PRO A 87 30.67 -16.30 -9.81
C PRO A 87 30.58 -16.68 -8.32
N ARG A 88 30.42 -17.96 -8.02
CA ARG A 88 30.59 -18.53 -6.68
C ARG A 88 32.09 -18.47 -6.33
N GLY A 89 32.49 -17.40 -5.64
CA GLY A 89 33.83 -17.22 -5.08
C GLY A 89 34.18 -18.27 -4.04
N GLY A 90 35.45 -18.69 -4.06
CA GLY A 90 35.98 -19.92 -3.48
C GLY A 90 36.03 -20.00 -1.95
N ARG A 91 35.87 -21.23 -1.45
CA ARG A 91 36.36 -21.69 -0.15
C ARG A 91 37.66 -22.47 -0.38
N THR A 92 38.79 -21.81 -0.23
CA THR A 92 40.05 -22.51 0.13
C THR A 92 40.02 -22.74 1.63
N LEU A 93 39.73 -23.97 2.05
CA LEU A 93 40.05 -24.45 3.39
C LEU A 93 41.47 -25.02 3.34
N ARG A 94 42.40 -24.33 4.00
CA ARG A 94 43.67 -24.87 4.48
C ARG A 94 43.49 -25.25 5.94
N SER A 95 43.71 -26.52 6.26
CA SER A 95 44.29 -27.01 7.51
C SER A 95 44.73 -28.45 7.26
#